data_AF-A0A922XAB7-F1
#
_entry.id   AF-A0A922XAB7-F1
#
_cell.length_a   1.000
_cell.length_b   1.000
_cell.length_c   1.000
_cell.angle_alpha   90.00
_cell.angle_beta   90.00
_cell.angle_gamma   90.00
#
_symmetry.space_group_name_H-M   'P 1'
#
loop_
_entity.id
_entity.type
_entity.pdbx_description
1 polymer ?
#
loop_
_entity_poly.entity_id
_entity_poly.type
_entity_poly.pdbx_seq_one_letter_code
_entity_poly.pdbx_strand_id
1 'polypeptide(L)'
;MRPHPPFVSCPPALREREKHRPRRRFAKFLPRSRSCACRPTGRRHPSDLRPTAHRGRIQMTYSAMTARPASVDLMPAARTALALAGGSLLLLVLYAAGRAAFGLAPATPWVRDAALAVHLATVIPALPLGLYVFLARKGGARHKALGKLWLLLMAVTAVATLFIRNVGEGGFSFIHLFSVLTLIGIPKVVTTARRGDIAAHRAHLLRLFVGAMLVAGSLSFLPGRTMALWAFG
;
A
#
# COMPACT_ATOMS: atom_id res chain seq x y z
N MET A 1 -13.12 23.80 76.33
CA MET A 1 -13.04 22.45 75.74
C MET A 1 -13.45 22.50 74.28
N ARG A 2 -12.52 22.26 73.35
CA ARG A 2 -12.82 21.97 71.92
C ARG A 2 -11.87 20.87 71.43
N PRO A 3 -12.32 19.96 70.55
CA PRO A 3 -11.75 18.62 70.41
C PRO A 3 -10.60 18.57 69.38
N HIS A 4 -9.64 17.67 69.62
CA HIS A 4 -8.59 17.30 68.67
C HIS A 4 -9.19 16.51 67.48
N PRO A 5 -8.79 16.78 66.23
CA PRO A 5 -9.16 15.93 65.09
C PRO A 5 -8.28 14.66 65.01
N PRO A 6 -8.79 13.57 64.39
CA PRO A 6 -8.19 12.24 64.44
C PRO A 6 -6.99 12.05 63.49
N PHE A 7 -6.04 11.22 63.93
CA PHE A 7 -4.97 10.66 63.09
C PHE A 7 -5.57 9.76 62.01
N VAL A 8 -5.38 10.12 60.73
CA VAL A 8 -5.69 9.24 59.60
C VAL A 8 -4.42 8.52 59.18
N SER A 9 -4.40 7.21 59.44
CA SER A 9 -3.35 6.27 59.05
C SER A 9 -3.26 6.12 57.53
N CYS A 10 -2.04 6.10 57.00
CA CYS A 10 -1.76 5.91 55.58
C CYS A 10 -1.87 4.41 55.19
N PRO A 11 -2.53 4.04 54.08
CA PRO A 11 -2.63 2.64 53.66
C PRO A 11 -1.30 2.08 53.10
N PRO A 12 -0.98 0.79 53.36
CA PRO A 12 0.34 0.18 53.09
C PRO A 12 0.57 -0.30 51.64
N ALA A 13 -0.18 0.20 50.65
CA ALA A 13 -0.26 -0.43 49.33
C ALA A 13 0.65 0.18 48.23
N LEU A 14 1.56 1.10 48.56
CA LEU A 14 2.45 1.73 47.57
C LEU A 14 3.94 1.40 47.74
N ARG A 15 4.30 0.51 48.67
CA ARG A 15 5.72 0.24 49.02
C ARG A 15 6.41 -0.85 48.19
N GLU A 16 5.76 -1.44 47.19
CA GLU A 16 6.24 -2.67 46.54
C GLU A 16 6.43 -2.63 45.01
N ARG A 17 6.34 -1.47 44.36
CA ARG A 17 6.67 -1.32 42.93
C ARG A 17 7.96 -0.56 42.66
N GLU A 18 8.96 -0.75 43.50
CA GLU A 18 10.30 -0.17 43.32
C GLU A 18 11.41 -1.22 43.43
N LYS A 19 11.27 -2.38 42.77
CA LYS A 19 12.36 -3.39 42.75
C LYS A 19 12.78 -3.93 41.39
N HIS A 20 12.11 -3.57 40.30
CA HIS A 20 12.54 -4.00 38.95
C HIS A 20 12.38 -2.89 37.91
N ARG A 21 13.38 -1.98 37.82
CA ARG A 21 13.57 -1.12 36.65
C ARG A 21 14.99 -1.32 36.09
N PRO A 22 15.15 -1.83 34.87
CA PRO A 22 16.47 -1.98 34.26
C PRO A 22 17.07 -0.61 33.91
N ARG A 23 18.37 -0.47 34.23
CA ARG A 23 19.22 0.69 33.91
C ARG A 23 19.18 0.98 32.41
N ARG A 24 18.57 2.10 32.02
CA ARG A 24 18.81 2.72 30.72
C ARG A 24 19.45 4.09 30.93
N ARG A 25 20.73 4.16 30.54
CA ARG A 25 21.42 5.39 30.15
C ARG A 25 20.49 6.18 29.24
N PHE A 26 20.15 7.40 29.60
CA PHE A 26 20.28 8.59 28.78
C PHE A 26 19.78 9.77 29.61
N ALA A 27 20.75 10.53 30.10
CA ALA A 27 20.54 11.81 30.75
C ALA A 27 20.13 12.85 29.70
N LYS A 28 19.56 13.94 30.23
CA LYS A 28 19.30 15.25 29.60
C LYS A 28 17.94 15.36 28.92
N PHE A 29 16.94 15.77 29.69
CA PHE A 29 16.16 17.00 29.45
C PHE A 29 15.15 17.15 30.61
N LEU A 30 15.56 17.85 31.67
CA LEU A 30 14.68 18.32 32.75
C LEU A 30 14.51 19.83 32.59
N PRO A 31 13.28 20.35 32.48
CA PRO A 31 12.97 21.70 32.92
C PRO A 31 12.31 21.65 34.30
N ARG A 32 13.15 21.91 35.30
CA ARG A 32 12.96 22.74 36.50
C ARG A 32 11.52 23.20 36.83
N SER A 33 11.02 22.69 37.97
CA SER A 33 10.13 23.32 38.98
C SER A 33 9.35 24.59 38.63
N ARG A 34 8.01 24.55 38.77
CA ARG A 34 7.22 25.61 39.44
C ARG A 34 6.00 25.03 40.17
N SER A 35 6.15 24.97 41.49
CA SER A 35 5.19 25.28 42.55
C SER A 35 3.70 24.98 42.37
N CYS A 36 3.23 24.00 43.16
CA CYS A 36 1.87 23.95 43.68
C CYS A 36 1.54 25.25 44.43
N ALA A 37 0.43 25.89 44.07
CA ALA A 37 -0.17 26.98 44.86
C ALA A 37 -1.58 26.56 45.28
N CYS A 38 -1.75 26.38 46.60
CA CYS A 38 -3.03 26.29 47.27
C CYS A 38 -3.86 27.55 46.98
N ARG A 39 -5.13 27.37 46.60
CA ARG A 39 -6.09 28.47 46.42
C ARG A 39 -6.90 28.63 47.71
N PRO A 40 -7.00 29.84 48.30
CA PRO A 40 -7.84 30.04 49.47
C PRO A 40 -9.32 30.20 49.07
N THR A 41 -10.19 29.64 49.90
CA THR A 41 -11.65 29.72 49.83
C THR A 41 -12.13 31.12 50.23
N GLY A 42 -12.66 31.87 49.27
CA GLY A 42 -13.41 33.11 49.49
C GLY A 42 -14.92 32.86 49.36
N ARG A 43 -15.67 33.21 50.41
CA ARG A 43 -17.15 33.22 50.48
C ARG A 43 -17.73 34.08 49.35
N ARG A 44 -18.78 33.62 48.66
CA ARG A 44 -19.55 34.43 47.70
C ARG A 44 -20.84 34.94 48.34
N HIS A 45 -21.07 36.24 48.22
CA HIS A 45 -22.31 36.93 48.58
C HIS A 45 -23.29 36.85 47.38
N PRO A 46 -24.61 36.64 47.58
CA PRO A 46 -25.57 36.47 46.50
C PRO A 46 -26.26 37.79 46.15
N SER A 47 -25.65 38.62 45.28
CA SER A 47 -26.31 39.83 44.78
C SER A 47 -25.74 40.41 43.48
N ASP A 48 -25.16 39.57 42.60
CA ASP A 48 -24.75 39.98 41.25
C ASP A 48 -25.30 39.02 40.18
N LEU A 49 -26.61 39.07 40.00
CA LEU A 49 -27.28 38.59 38.79
C LEU A 49 -27.50 39.79 37.87
N ARG A 50 -26.65 39.95 36.84
CA ARG A 50 -26.97 40.74 35.65
C ARG A 50 -26.97 39.83 34.42
N PRO A 51 -28.04 39.83 33.61
CA PRO A 51 -28.09 39.13 32.35
C PRO A 51 -27.55 40.03 31.24
N THR A 52 -26.44 39.65 30.60
CA THR A 52 -26.00 40.30 29.36
C THR A 52 -25.70 39.26 28.29
N ALA A 53 -26.63 39.18 27.35
CA ALA A 53 -26.38 39.20 25.92
C ALA A 53 -25.38 38.16 25.35
N HIS A 54 -25.96 37.08 24.84
CA HIS A 54 -25.88 36.75 23.41
C HIS A 54 -24.47 36.79 22.78
N ARG A 55 -23.58 35.88 23.17
CA ARG A 55 -22.42 35.53 22.34
C ARG A 55 -22.71 34.27 21.55
N GLY A 56 -23.16 34.51 20.31
CA GLY A 56 -23.44 33.51 19.30
C GLY A 56 -22.31 32.49 19.20
N ARG A 57 -22.73 31.25 19.32
CA ARG A 57 -21.99 30.01 19.15
C ARG A 57 -21.44 29.92 17.72
N ILE A 58 -20.28 30.50 17.46
CA ILE A 58 -19.46 30.12 16.30
C ILE A 58 -18.68 28.86 16.69
N GLN A 59 -19.40 27.77 16.93
CA GLN A 59 -18.87 26.44 16.62
C GLN A 59 -19.02 26.28 15.12
N MET A 60 -18.18 27.00 14.38
CA MET A 60 -17.96 26.72 12.98
C MET A 60 -17.32 25.33 12.93
N THR A 61 -18.19 24.40 12.59
CA THR A 61 -18.01 23.00 12.30
C THR A 61 -16.75 22.73 11.47
N TYR A 62 -15.60 22.57 12.13
CA TYR A 62 -14.45 21.84 11.56
C TYR A 62 -14.71 20.30 11.52
N SER A 63 -15.96 19.87 11.51
CA SER A 63 -16.36 18.46 11.42
C SER A 63 -16.54 17.95 9.98
N ALA A 64 -16.26 18.78 8.96
CA ALA A 64 -16.54 18.44 7.57
C ALA A 64 -15.32 18.59 6.65
N MET A 65 -14.16 18.03 7.00
CA MET A 65 -13.09 17.75 6.02
C MET A 65 -12.13 16.64 6.47
N THR A 66 -12.63 15.60 7.10
CA THR A 66 -11.99 14.28 6.97
C THR A 66 -13.01 13.37 6.34
N ALA A 67 -13.30 13.61 5.06
CA ALA A 67 -13.78 12.54 4.20
C ALA A 67 -12.71 11.44 4.29
N ARG A 68 -12.92 10.48 5.21
CA ARG A 68 -12.21 9.21 5.18
C ARG A 68 -12.42 8.71 3.75
N PRO A 69 -11.36 8.52 2.93
CA PRO A 69 -11.58 7.84 1.66
C PRO A 69 -12.23 6.53 2.03
N ALA A 70 -13.43 6.30 1.48
CA ALA A 70 -14.21 5.09 1.70
C ALA A 70 -13.21 3.94 1.72
N SER A 71 -13.16 3.22 2.85
CA SER A 71 -12.42 1.98 2.91
C SER A 71 -13.05 1.12 1.84
N VAL A 72 -12.45 1.11 0.65
CA VAL A 72 -12.84 0.24 -0.44
C VAL A 72 -12.55 -1.16 0.08
N ASP A 73 -13.54 -1.71 0.77
CA ASP A 73 -13.87 -3.11 0.61
C ASP A 73 -13.78 -3.32 -0.89
N LEU A 74 -12.71 -4.00 -1.36
CA LEU A 74 -12.78 -4.45 -2.75
C LEU A 74 -13.94 -5.40 -2.67
N MET A 75 -15.06 -4.97 -3.26
CA MET A 75 -16.24 -5.77 -3.43
C MET A 75 -15.80 -7.18 -3.81
N PRO A 76 -16.48 -8.22 -3.32
CA PRO A 76 -16.38 -9.55 -3.89
C PRO A 76 -16.30 -9.51 -5.43
N ALA A 77 -17.09 -8.63 -6.06
CA ALA A 77 -17.08 -8.34 -7.49
C ALA A 77 -15.71 -7.90 -8.07
N ALA A 78 -14.96 -7.02 -7.40
CA ALA A 78 -13.65 -6.60 -7.90
C ALA A 78 -12.61 -7.73 -7.78
N ARG A 79 -12.74 -8.59 -6.76
CA ARG A 79 -11.87 -9.78 -6.63
C ARG A 79 -12.21 -10.84 -7.67
N THR A 80 -13.50 -11.11 -7.91
CA THR A 80 -13.94 -12.06 -8.93
C THR A 80 -13.58 -11.56 -10.32
N ALA A 81 -13.78 -10.27 -10.63
CA ALA A 81 -13.36 -9.68 -11.90
C ALA A 81 -11.85 -9.81 -12.11
N LEU A 82 -11.04 -9.55 -11.08
CA LEU A 82 -9.59 -9.71 -11.15
C LEU A 82 -9.17 -11.18 -11.37
N ALA A 83 -9.85 -12.11 -10.70
CA ALA A 83 -9.60 -13.54 -10.82
C ALA A 83 -9.96 -14.06 -12.22
N LEU A 84 -11.11 -13.63 -12.76
CA LEU A 84 -11.55 -14.01 -14.10
C LEU A 84 -10.63 -13.38 -15.16
N ALA A 85 -10.44 -12.06 -15.15
CA ALA A 85 -9.61 -11.40 -16.15
C ALA A 85 -8.14 -11.86 -16.09
N GLY A 86 -7.56 -11.95 -14.88
CA GLY A 86 -6.20 -12.44 -14.69
C GLY A 86 -6.05 -13.92 -14.99
N GLY A 87 -7.03 -14.75 -14.63
CA GLY A 87 -7.06 -16.18 -14.92
C GLY A 87 -7.19 -16.46 -16.42
N SER A 88 -8.11 -15.77 -17.10
CA SER A 88 -8.26 -15.86 -18.57
C SER A 88 -6.99 -15.43 -19.29
N LEU A 89 -6.38 -14.31 -18.90
CA LEU A 89 -5.11 -13.87 -19.48
C LEU A 89 -3.98 -14.87 -19.20
N LEU A 90 -3.91 -15.41 -17.98
CA LEU A 90 -2.92 -16.43 -17.63
C LEU A 90 -3.07 -17.69 -18.49
N LEU A 91 -4.29 -18.21 -18.63
CA LEU A 91 -4.57 -19.36 -19.49
C LEU A 91 -4.17 -19.09 -20.94
N LEU A 92 -4.50 -17.90 -21.46
CA LEU A 92 -4.14 -17.53 -22.82
C LEU A 92 -2.63 -17.41 -23.03
N VAL A 93 -1.91 -16.81 -22.07
CA VAL A 93 -0.44 -16.72 -22.09
C VAL A 93 0.19 -18.11 -22.00
N LEU A 94 -0.31 -19.00 -21.14
CA LEU A 94 0.19 -20.36 -21.02
C LEU A 94 -0.08 -21.19 -22.28
N TYR A 95 -1.25 -21.02 -22.90
CA TYR A 95 -1.59 -21.66 -24.17
C TYR A 95 -0.63 -21.20 -25.29
N ALA A 96 -0.43 -19.88 -25.44
CA ALA A 96 0.46 -19.33 -26.44
C ALA A 96 1.93 -19.75 -26.22
N ALA A 97 2.42 -19.64 -24.98
CA ALA A 97 3.78 -20.05 -24.62
C ALA A 97 3.96 -21.57 -24.79
N GLY A 98 2.94 -22.37 -24.47
CA GLY A 98 2.93 -23.81 -24.70
C GLY A 98 3.05 -24.14 -26.18
N ARG A 99 2.20 -23.56 -27.04
CA ARG A 99 2.30 -23.73 -28.50
C ARG A 99 3.68 -23.37 -29.04
N ALA A 100 4.26 -22.27 -28.57
CA ALA A 100 5.60 -21.86 -28.96
C ALA A 100 6.67 -22.86 -28.50
N ALA A 101 6.59 -23.35 -27.26
CA ALA A 101 7.52 -24.32 -26.70
C ALA A 101 7.46 -25.69 -27.40
N PHE A 102 6.27 -26.12 -27.84
CA PHE A 102 6.08 -27.36 -28.60
C PHE A 102 6.33 -27.21 -30.11
N GLY A 103 6.76 -26.04 -30.59
CA GLY A 103 7.04 -25.82 -32.01
C GLY A 103 5.80 -25.77 -32.91
N LEU A 104 4.60 -25.59 -32.33
CA LEU A 104 3.33 -25.47 -33.05
C LEU A 104 3.05 -24.05 -33.54
N ALA A 105 3.89 -23.08 -33.19
CA ALA A 105 3.77 -21.68 -33.57
C ALA A 105 4.83 -21.30 -34.62
N PRO A 106 4.55 -20.28 -35.46
CA PRO A 106 5.53 -19.76 -36.42
C PRO A 106 6.83 -19.34 -35.73
N ALA A 107 7.96 -19.61 -36.37
CA ALA A 107 9.25 -19.14 -35.91
C ALA A 107 9.25 -17.61 -35.83
N THR A 108 9.61 -17.07 -34.68
CA THR A 108 9.62 -15.63 -34.38
C THR A 108 11.07 -15.21 -34.10
N PRO A 109 11.83 -14.78 -35.12
CA PRO A 109 13.28 -14.54 -34.98
C PRO A 109 13.64 -13.54 -33.88
N TRP A 110 12.77 -12.55 -33.66
CA TRP A 110 12.89 -11.49 -32.66
C TRP A 110 12.95 -12.00 -31.21
N VAL A 111 12.50 -13.23 -30.95
CA VAL A 111 12.56 -13.85 -29.60
C VAL A 111 14.00 -14.11 -29.17
N ARG A 112 14.94 -14.13 -30.13
CA ARG A 112 16.39 -14.20 -29.87
C ARG A 112 16.95 -12.90 -29.27
N ASP A 113 16.19 -11.80 -29.30
CA ASP A 113 16.60 -10.56 -28.65
C ASP A 113 16.65 -10.76 -27.14
N ALA A 114 17.83 -10.52 -26.55
CA ALA A 114 18.04 -10.71 -25.11
C ALA A 114 17.04 -9.92 -24.25
N ALA A 115 16.70 -8.69 -24.66
CA ALA A 115 15.73 -7.87 -23.95
C ALA A 115 14.32 -8.47 -23.96
N LEU A 116 13.87 -9.03 -25.08
CA LEU A 116 12.58 -9.70 -25.18
C LEU A 116 12.58 -11.02 -24.41
N ALA A 117 13.65 -11.80 -24.49
CA ALA A 117 13.80 -13.04 -23.74
C ALA A 117 13.74 -12.78 -22.22
N VAL A 118 14.46 -11.76 -21.72
CA VAL A 118 14.40 -11.35 -20.31
C VAL A 118 12.99 -10.89 -19.93
N HIS A 119 12.35 -10.07 -20.76
CA HIS A 119 10.98 -9.62 -20.53
C HIS A 119 10.00 -10.79 -20.38
N LEU A 120 10.05 -11.76 -21.29
CA LEU A 120 9.20 -12.95 -21.25
C LEU A 120 9.51 -13.83 -20.03
N ALA A 121 10.80 -14.05 -19.74
CA ALA A 121 11.24 -14.83 -18.59
C ALA A 121 10.81 -14.23 -17.25
N THR A 122 10.63 -12.92 -17.16
CA THR A 122 10.17 -12.25 -15.93
C THR A 122 8.67 -12.10 -15.87
N VAL A 123 8.00 -11.75 -16.97
CA VAL A 123 6.55 -11.46 -16.97
C VAL A 123 5.70 -12.73 -16.85
N ILE A 124 6.11 -13.84 -17.49
CA ILE A 124 5.39 -15.11 -17.46
C ILE A 124 5.23 -15.64 -16.03
N PRO A 125 6.28 -15.73 -15.19
CA PRO A 125 6.11 -16.12 -13.78
C PRO A 125 5.52 -15.00 -12.91
N ALA A 126 5.66 -13.73 -13.29
CA ALA A 126 5.09 -12.63 -12.52
C ALA A 126 3.56 -12.57 -12.57
N LEU A 127 2.94 -13.01 -13.67
CA LEU A 127 1.49 -13.04 -13.82
C LEU A 127 0.79 -13.97 -12.81
N PRO A 128 1.11 -15.28 -12.72
CA PRO A 128 0.52 -16.17 -11.72
C PRO A 128 0.92 -15.78 -10.30
N LEU A 129 2.16 -15.30 -10.08
CA LEU A 129 2.59 -14.82 -8.77
C LEU A 129 1.78 -13.60 -8.32
N GLY A 130 1.58 -12.63 -9.20
CA GLY A 130 0.77 -11.45 -8.92
C GLY A 130 -0.67 -11.85 -8.59
N LEU A 131 -1.28 -12.69 -9.43
CA LEU A 131 -2.64 -13.16 -9.22
C LEU A 131 -2.76 -13.86 -7.85
N TYR A 132 -1.83 -14.75 -7.53
CA TYR A 132 -1.78 -15.42 -6.23
C TYR A 132 -1.67 -14.41 -5.07
N VAL A 133 -0.76 -13.44 -5.15
CA VAL A 133 -0.55 -12.43 -4.09
C VAL A 133 -1.80 -11.55 -3.87
N PHE A 134 -2.56 -11.27 -4.93
CA PHE A 134 -3.80 -10.50 -4.86
C PHE A 134 -4.97 -11.29 -4.24
N LEU A 135 -5.05 -12.60 -4.52
CA LEU A 135 -6.09 -13.49 -3.98
C LEU A 135 -5.76 -14.01 -2.58
N ALA A 136 -4.48 -14.15 -2.24
CA ALA A 136 -4.02 -14.67 -0.97
C ALA A 136 -4.41 -13.78 0.23
N ARG A 137 -4.40 -14.39 1.42
CA ARG A 137 -4.65 -13.69 2.68
C ARG A 137 -3.60 -12.59 2.90
N LYS A 138 -4.07 -11.36 3.07
CA LYS A 138 -3.26 -10.15 3.19
C LYS A 138 -2.59 -10.08 4.56
N GLY A 139 -1.42 -9.43 4.63
CA GLY A 139 -0.78 -9.00 5.89
C GLY A 139 0.25 -9.95 6.51
N GLY A 140 0.38 -11.19 6.04
CA GLY A 140 1.38 -12.15 6.55
C GLY A 140 2.81 -11.89 6.05
N ALA A 141 3.80 -12.52 6.69
CA ALA A 141 5.20 -12.47 6.25
C ALA A 141 5.37 -12.99 4.82
N ARG A 142 4.66 -14.08 4.46
CA ARG A 142 4.62 -14.64 3.10
C ARG A 142 4.12 -13.62 2.07
N HIS A 143 3.03 -12.90 2.36
CA HIS A 143 2.51 -11.85 1.47
C HIS A 143 3.54 -10.74 1.22
N LYS A 144 4.27 -10.31 2.28
CA LYS A 144 5.34 -9.31 2.14
C LYS A 144 6.51 -9.81 1.30
N ALA A 145 6.92 -11.07 1.47
CA ALA A 145 8.00 -11.66 0.69
C ALA A 145 7.63 -11.81 -0.79
N LEU A 146 6.46 -12.40 -1.08
CA LEU A 146 5.97 -12.59 -2.44
C LEU A 146 5.66 -11.25 -3.13
N GLY A 147 5.13 -10.27 -2.41
CA GLY A 147 4.91 -8.92 -2.94
C GLY A 147 6.21 -8.22 -3.33
N LYS A 148 7.29 -8.40 -2.55
CA LYS A 148 8.62 -7.88 -2.91
C LYS A 148 9.18 -8.56 -4.16
N LEU A 149 9.07 -9.90 -4.24
CA LEU A 149 9.50 -10.65 -5.41
C LEU A 149 8.74 -10.22 -6.66
N TRP A 150 7.41 -10.05 -6.54
CA TRP A 150 6.58 -9.57 -7.63
C TRP A 150 6.97 -8.14 -8.08
N LEU A 151 7.22 -7.21 -7.14
CA LEU A 151 7.73 -5.88 -7.47
C LEU A 151 9.09 -5.92 -8.19
N LEU A 152 9.99 -6.81 -7.77
CA LEU A 152 11.29 -6.99 -8.41
C LEU A 152 11.12 -7.49 -9.85
N LEU A 153 10.28 -8.51 -10.06
CA LEU A 153 9.97 -9.02 -11.40
C LEU A 153 9.37 -7.93 -12.29
N MET A 154 8.45 -7.12 -11.76
CA MET A 154 7.87 -5.98 -12.48
C MET A 154 8.93 -4.92 -12.83
N ALA A 155 9.88 -4.66 -11.93
CA ALA A 155 10.98 -3.73 -12.20
C ALA A 155 11.87 -4.22 -13.34
N VAL A 156 12.31 -5.49 -13.30
CA VAL A 156 13.13 -6.09 -14.35
C VAL A 156 12.37 -6.10 -15.68
N THR A 157 11.10 -6.49 -15.66
CA THR A 157 10.22 -6.49 -16.84
C THR A 157 10.14 -5.10 -17.47
N ALA A 158 9.94 -4.06 -16.66
CA ALA A 158 9.80 -2.68 -17.12
C ALA A 158 11.13 -2.08 -17.61
N VAL A 159 12.28 -2.52 -17.08
CA VAL A 159 13.59 -2.12 -17.60
C VAL A 159 13.85 -2.82 -18.93
N ALA A 160 13.59 -4.13 -19.01
CA ALA A 160 13.81 -4.91 -20.22
C ALA A 160 13.04 -4.34 -21.42
N THR A 161 11.78 -3.95 -21.22
CA THR A 161 10.94 -3.34 -22.26
C THR A 161 11.47 -2.03 -22.81
N LEU A 162 12.24 -1.24 -22.04
CA LEU A 162 12.87 -0.01 -22.54
C LEU A 162 13.96 -0.29 -23.57
N PHE A 163 14.57 -1.47 -23.55
CA PHE A 163 15.58 -1.88 -24.50
C PHE A 163 14.99 -2.57 -25.75
N ILE A 164 13.69 -2.91 -25.74
CA ILE A 164 13.02 -3.54 -26.87
C ILE A 164 12.67 -2.48 -27.93
N ARG A 165 13.57 -2.27 -28.89
CA ARG A 165 13.41 -1.30 -29.99
C ARG A 165 12.68 -1.83 -31.23
N ASN A 166 12.38 -3.13 -31.27
CA ASN A 166 11.99 -3.83 -32.50
C ASN A 166 10.48 -3.98 -32.73
N VAL A 167 9.61 -3.35 -31.94
CA VAL A 167 8.16 -3.63 -31.95
C VAL A 167 7.29 -2.57 -32.65
N GLY A 168 7.90 -1.82 -33.59
CA GLY A 168 7.25 -0.87 -34.50
C GLY A 168 8.25 0.19 -34.98
N GLU A 169 8.58 0.19 -36.28
CA GLU A 169 9.33 1.21 -37.05
C GLU A 169 10.36 2.08 -36.28
N GLY A 170 11.11 1.52 -35.34
CA GLY A 170 12.06 2.26 -34.51
C GLY A 170 11.47 3.34 -33.58
N GLY A 171 10.14 3.38 -33.39
CA GLY A 171 9.44 4.40 -32.60
C GLY A 171 9.07 3.98 -31.17
N PHE A 172 8.79 4.97 -30.31
CA PHE A 172 8.20 4.75 -28.98
C PHE A 172 6.81 4.12 -29.11
N SER A 173 6.70 2.83 -28.81
CA SER A 173 5.45 2.08 -28.83
C SER A 173 4.71 2.16 -27.48
N PHE A 174 3.42 1.77 -27.46
CA PHE A 174 2.59 1.76 -26.25
C PHE A 174 3.24 1.03 -25.06
N ILE A 175 4.04 -0.01 -25.31
CA ILE A 175 4.77 -0.75 -24.26
C ILE A 175 5.77 0.13 -23.48
N HIS A 176 6.37 1.14 -24.11
CA HIS A 176 7.29 2.06 -23.45
C HIS A 176 6.54 2.95 -22.44
N LEU A 177 5.32 3.38 -22.77
CA LEU A 177 4.46 4.11 -21.85
C LEU A 177 4.15 3.28 -20.60
N PHE A 178 3.75 2.02 -20.77
CA PHE A 178 3.51 1.11 -19.63
C PHE A 178 4.75 0.88 -18.79
N SER A 179 5.94 0.87 -19.41
CA SER A 179 7.22 0.71 -18.72
C SER A 179 7.51 1.89 -17.79
N VAL A 180 7.38 3.11 -18.31
CA VAL A 180 7.57 4.35 -17.53
C VAL A 180 6.55 4.43 -16.39
N LEU A 181 5.28 4.14 -16.67
CA LEU A 181 4.23 4.12 -15.64
C LEU A 181 4.53 3.10 -14.53
N THR A 182 5.07 1.94 -14.89
CA THR A 182 5.47 0.89 -13.94
C THR A 182 6.63 1.36 -13.06
N LEU A 183 7.68 1.92 -13.66
CA LEU A 183 8.84 2.44 -12.94
C LEU A 183 8.48 3.58 -11.98
N ILE A 184 7.52 4.44 -12.34
CA ILE A 184 7.00 5.49 -11.44
C ILE A 184 6.09 4.90 -10.36
N GLY A 185 5.34 3.84 -10.67
CA GLY A 185 4.41 3.20 -9.74
C GLY A 185 5.10 2.41 -8.62
N ILE A 186 6.21 1.72 -8.93
CA ILE A 186 6.98 0.93 -7.95
C ILE A 186 7.38 1.73 -6.70
N PRO A 187 8.04 2.90 -6.79
CA PRO A 187 8.41 3.68 -5.61
C PRO A 187 7.18 4.18 -4.85
N LYS A 188 6.07 4.50 -5.53
CA LYS A 188 4.80 4.86 -4.87
C LYS A 188 4.24 3.71 -4.04
N VAL A 189 4.29 2.48 -4.55
CA VAL A 189 3.89 1.28 -3.79
C VAL A 189 4.78 1.07 -2.56
N VAL A 190 6.09 1.23 -2.71
CA VAL A 190 7.05 1.03 -1.62
C VAL A 190 6.92 2.11 -0.55
N THR A 191 6.79 3.37 -0.94
CA THR A 191 6.65 4.50 -0.01
C THR A 191 5.34 4.45 0.77
N THR A 192 4.22 4.14 0.12
CA THR A 192 2.92 3.97 0.79
C THR A 192 2.92 2.78 1.76
N ALA A 193 3.58 1.66 1.40
CA ALA A 193 3.79 0.54 2.31
C ALA A 193 4.61 0.92 3.55
N ARG A 194 5.69 1.70 3.37
CA ARG A 194 6.56 2.17 4.47
C ARG A 194 5.85 3.16 5.38
N ARG A 195 4.97 4.01 4.84
CA ARG A 195 4.15 4.96 5.60
C ARG A 195 2.99 4.31 6.35
N GLY A 196 2.72 3.02 6.11
CA GLY A 196 1.58 2.32 6.69
C GLY A 196 0.23 2.69 6.07
N ASP A 197 0.22 3.42 4.95
CA ASP A 197 -1.01 3.75 4.22
C ASP A 197 -1.42 2.57 3.33
N ILE A 198 -2.17 1.64 3.94
CA ILE A 198 -2.60 0.40 3.29
C ILE A 198 -3.63 0.66 2.18
N ALA A 199 -4.47 1.70 2.33
CA ALA A 199 -5.46 2.05 1.33
C ALA A 199 -4.77 2.52 0.04
N ALA A 200 -3.83 3.46 0.15
CA ALA A 200 -3.06 3.92 -1.00
C ALA A 200 -2.15 2.83 -1.58
N HIS A 201 -1.49 2.04 -0.73
CA HIS A 201 -0.65 0.92 -1.16
C HIS A 201 -1.42 -0.07 -2.04
N ARG A 202 -2.62 -0.47 -1.60
CA ARG A 202 -3.50 -1.36 -2.35
C ARG A 202 -3.97 -0.73 -3.66
N ALA A 203 -4.33 0.55 -3.65
CA ALA A 203 -4.76 1.25 -4.86
C ALA A 203 -3.63 1.31 -5.91
N HIS A 204 -2.40 1.63 -5.50
CA HIS A 204 -1.25 1.64 -6.41
C HIS A 204 -0.91 0.24 -6.94
N LEU A 205 -0.94 -0.78 -6.09
CA LEU A 205 -0.76 -2.16 -6.53
C LEU A 205 -1.82 -2.56 -7.56
N LEU A 206 -3.10 -2.27 -7.29
CA LEU A 206 -4.19 -2.60 -8.21
C LEU A 206 -4.00 -1.91 -9.57
N ARG A 207 -3.64 -0.62 -9.58
CA ARG A 207 -3.36 0.13 -10.81
C ARG A 207 -2.18 -0.46 -11.59
N LEU A 208 -1.11 -0.87 -10.91
CA LEU A 208 0.01 -1.55 -11.55
C LEU A 208 -0.42 -2.89 -12.16
N PHE A 209 -1.14 -3.72 -11.41
CA PHE A 209 -1.59 -5.02 -11.91
C PHE A 209 -2.54 -4.87 -13.10
N VAL A 210 -3.56 -4.02 -13.00
CA VAL A 210 -4.53 -3.83 -14.07
C VAL A 210 -3.87 -3.15 -15.28
N GLY A 211 -3.10 -2.08 -15.09
CA GLY A 211 -2.49 -1.34 -16.20
C GLY A 211 -1.31 -2.09 -16.83
N ALA A 212 -0.28 -2.37 -16.03
CA ALA A 212 0.99 -2.88 -16.53
C ALA A 212 0.97 -4.37 -16.89
N MET A 213 -0.08 -5.11 -16.49
CA MET A 213 -0.13 -6.55 -16.71
C MET A 213 -1.42 -7.00 -17.39
N LEU A 214 -2.61 -6.61 -16.92
CA LEU A 214 -3.83 -6.96 -17.65
C LEU A 214 -3.95 -6.20 -18.97
N VAL A 215 -3.89 -4.88 -18.94
CA VAL A 215 -4.04 -4.06 -20.16
C VAL A 215 -2.84 -4.27 -21.08
N ALA A 216 -1.61 -4.15 -20.58
CA ALA A 216 -0.42 -4.38 -21.41
C ALA A 216 -0.32 -5.82 -21.93
N GLY A 217 -0.70 -6.82 -21.12
CA GLY A 217 -0.75 -8.22 -21.53
C GLY A 217 -1.78 -8.45 -22.63
N SER A 218 -3.00 -7.92 -22.48
CA SER A 218 -4.02 -7.97 -23.54
C SER A 218 -3.56 -7.30 -24.83
N LEU A 219 -2.84 -6.17 -24.73
CA LEU A 219 -2.28 -5.50 -25.91
C LEU A 219 -1.22 -6.32 -26.64
N SER A 220 -0.60 -7.30 -25.96
CA SER A 220 0.38 -8.20 -26.56
C SER A 220 -0.28 -9.23 -27.50
N PHE A 221 -1.60 -9.39 -27.45
CA PHE A 221 -2.40 -10.25 -28.34
C PHE A 221 -3.00 -9.51 -29.53
N LEU A 222 -2.67 -8.22 -29.74
CA LEU A 222 -3.03 -7.54 -30.99
C LEU A 222 -2.36 -8.22 -32.20
N PRO A 223 -3.01 -8.19 -33.38
CA PRO A 223 -2.45 -8.79 -34.59
C PRO A 223 -1.06 -8.20 -34.90
N GLY A 224 -0.13 -9.06 -35.31
CA GLY A 224 1.27 -8.70 -35.57
C GLY A 224 2.20 -8.67 -34.34
N ARG A 225 1.72 -9.02 -33.14
CA ARG A 225 2.56 -9.15 -31.92
C ARG A 225 2.91 -10.61 -31.63
N THR A 226 4.04 -10.82 -30.94
CA THR A 226 4.60 -12.16 -30.65
C THR A 226 3.59 -13.11 -29.99
N MET A 227 2.84 -12.66 -28.97
CA MET A 227 1.87 -13.53 -28.30
C MET A 227 0.66 -13.86 -29.17
N ALA A 228 0.24 -12.94 -30.05
CA ALA A 228 -0.82 -13.20 -31.03
C ALA A 228 -0.39 -14.26 -32.05
N LEU A 229 0.83 -14.14 -32.58
CA LEU A 229 1.42 -15.12 -33.52
C LEU A 229 1.54 -16.51 -32.87
N TRP A 230 1.88 -16.57 -31.58
CA TRP A 230 1.99 -17.84 -30.86
C TRP A 230 0.64 -18.48 -30.53
N ALA A 231 -0.37 -17.67 -30.22
CA ALA A 231 -1.70 -18.16 -29.88
C ALA A 231 -2.50 -18.58 -31.12
N PHE A 232 -2.60 -17.68 -32.10
CA PHE A 232 -3.55 -17.81 -33.20
C PHE A 232 -2.93 -18.41 -34.47
N GLY A 233 -1.60 -18.33 -34.62
CA GLY A 233 -0.88 -18.91 -35.75
C GLY A 233 -1.14 -18.13 -37.02
#